data_AF-A0A9D2WNH9-F1
#
_entry.id   AF-A0A9D2WNH9-F1
#
_cell.length_a   1.000
_cell.length_b   1.000
_cell.length_c   1.000
_cell.angle_alpha   90.00
_cell.angle_beta   90.00
_cell.angle_gamma   90.00
#
_symmetry.space_group_name_H-M   'P 1'
#
loop_
_entity.id
_entity.type
_entity.pdbx_description
1 polymer ?
#
loop_
_entity_poly.entity_id
_entity_poly.type
_entity_poly.pdbx_seq_one_letter_code
_entity_poly.pdbx_strand_id
1 'polypeptide(L)'
;MYSCCTCFILLEQATLNVGDDSVPQKIVNIAEALDNLELILGKDWLEENLKVIKDGQFGQGGFGRSIDFSALGIAYIAELWYKGRDEAISIEIAGGGLPGRYALTAAAIASELEVVKDCVGWQAKLSELKDAQCSLKTVHELGIAAGYAQAGQVVDFTRPLVRDWLPPCAAGLFMSHGQDKFTMVVCVEIKTLAKGEPGNVAARLHSALEQLLNAQGLAKSGGDVIQCQPTVYIYVGDIIGETEALLQYWSNHPDIKQLARDTAATVLVYTTGTILTKYELAYVRRGSLVAYNQALQDKGIYIPDEIMTPCQKR
;
A
#
# COMPACT_ATOMS: atom_id res chain seq x y z
N MET A 1 19.14 -32.75 42.00
CA MET A 1 17.69 -32.50 41.87
C MET A 1 17.48 -31.62 40.66
N TYR A 2 16.64 -32.14 39.75
CA TYR A 2 15.97 -31.62 38.54
C TYR A 2 16.09 -30.14 38.15
N SER A 3 15.88 -29.71 36.91
CA SER A 3 15.85 -30.27 35.54
C SER A 3 15.37 -29.10 34.66
N CYS A 4 15.81 -29.10 33.41
CA CYS A 4 15.32 -28.28 32.31
C CYS A 4 13.80 -28.42 32.09
N CYS A 5 13.11 -27.36 31.65
CA CYS A 5 11.97 -27.35 30.70
C CYS A 5 11.38 -25.93 30.58
N THR A 6 11.57 -25.24 29.46
CA THR A 6 10.56 -25.09 28.38
C THR A 6 9.50 -24.02 28.66
N CYS A 7 9.77 -22.76 28.31
CA CYS A 7 8.73 -21.77 28.00
C CYS A 7 8.36 -21.90 26.52
N PHE A 8 7.54 -22.90 26.22
CA PHE A 8 6.75 -23.01 24.99
C PHE A 8 5.27 -22.86 25.38
N ILE A 9 4.48 -22.21 24.50
CA ILE A 9 3.01 -22.11 24.50
C ILE A 9 2.52 -20.99 25.44
N LEU A 10 2.06 -19.83 24.95
CA LEU A 10 0.85 -19.65 24.14
C LEU A 10 1.06 -18.61 23.02
N LEU A 11 1.39 -19.08 21.82
CA LEU A 11 0.92 -18.46 20.58
C LEU A 11 -0.47 -19.05 20.36
N GLU A 12 -1.51 -18.40 20.89
CA GLU A 12 -2.85 -18.63 20.36
C GLU A 12 -2.84 -18.13 18.92
N GLN A 13 -2.65 -19.09 18.01
CA GLN A 13 -2.84 -18.89 16.59
C GLN A 13 -4.28 -18.45 16.39
N ALA A 14 -4.49 -17.16 16.14
CA ALA A 14 -5.64 -16.68 15.42
C ALA A 14 -5.54 -17.20 13.98
N THR A 15 -5.81 -18.51 13.78
CA THR A 15 -6.22 -19.02 12.49
C THR A 15 -7.55 -18.37 12.18
N LEU A 16 -7.51 -17.25 11.44
CA LEU A 16 -8.69 -16.77 10.75
C LEU A 16 -9.15 -17.91 9.84
N ASN A 17 -10.34 -18.45 10.11
CA ASN A 17 -11.05 -19.28 9.15
C ASN A 17 -11.35 -18.40 7.93
N VAL A 18 -10.43 -18.35 6.99
CA VAL A 18 -10.66 -17.84 5.64
C VAL A 18 -11.49 -18.91 4.92
N GLY A 19 -12.74 -19.06 5.36
CA GLY A 19 -13.77 -19.95 4.82
C GLY A 19 -15.01 -19.18 4.41
N ASP A 20 -14.89 -17.87 4.24
CA ASP A 20 -15.93 -17.05 3.62
C ASP A 20 -15.60 -17.02 2.13
N ASP A 21 -16.35 -17.78 1.32
CA ASP A 21 -16.23 -17.87 -0.15
C ASP A 21 -16.49 -16.53 -0.88
N SER A 22 -16.58 -15.42 -0.14
CA SER A 22 -16.95 -14.09 -0.60
C SER A 22 -15.76 -13.14 -0.86
N VAL A 23 -14.55 -13.46 -0.38
CA VAL A 23 -13.37 -12.59 -0.57
C VAL A 23 -12.61 -12.96 -1.85
N PRO A 24 -12.36 -12.01 -2.78
CA PRO A 24 -11.55 -12.24 -3.98
C PRO A 24 -10.16 -12.81 -3.64
N GLN A 25 -9.91 -14.05 -4.09
CA GLN A 25 -8.60 -14.70 -3.98
C GLN A 25 -7.84 -14.59 -5.31
N LYS A 26 -6.60 -14.09 -5.25
CA LYS A 26 -5.70 -13.99 -6.40
C LYS A 26 -4.48 -14.88 -6.18
N ILE A 27 -4.28 -15.82 -7.10
CA ILE A 27 -3.11 -16.71 -7.09
C ILE A 27 -1.97 -16.03 -7.86
N VAL A 28 -0.76 -15.98 -7.28
CA VAL A 28 0.40 -15.33 -7.91
C VAL A 28 1.61 -16.24 -7.99
N ASN A 29 2.21 -16.28 -9.18
CA ASN A 29 3.52 -16.88 -9.40
C ASN A 29 4.61 -15.90 -8.93
N ILE A 30 5.23 -16.20 -7.79
CA ILE A 30 6.19 -15.30 -7.13
C ILE A 30 7.41 -15.01 -8.01
N ALA A 31 7.98 -16.04 -8.67
CA ALA A 31 9.17 -15.88 -9.49
C ALA A 31 8.90 -14.92 -10.66
N GLU A 32 7.80 -15.17 -11.39
CA GLU A 32 7.37 -14.33 -12.50
C GLU A 32 7.03 -12.90 -12.07
N ALA A 33 6.38 -12.74 -10.91
CA ALA A 33 6.06 -11.42 -10.38
C ALA A 33 7.33 -10.64 -9.99
N LEU A 34 8.34 -11.30 -9.42
CA LEU A 34 9.63 -10.67 -9.11
C LEU A 34 10.41 -10.29 -10.38
N ASP A 35 10.36 -11.12 -11.42
CA ASP A 35 10.94 -10.82 -12.73
C ASP A 35 10.24 -9.62 -13.38
N ASN A 36 8.90 -9.58 -13.33
CA ASN A 36 8.13 -8.43 -13.82
C ASN A 36 8.43 -7.15 -13.04
N LEU A 37 8.58 -7.24 -11.72
CA LEU A 37 8.98 -6.09 -10.89
C LEU A 37 10.34 -5.55 -11.32
N GLU A 38 11.31 -6.43 -11.58
CA GLU A 38 12.63 -6.05 -12.08
C GLU A 38 12.57 -5.37 -13.45
N LEU A 39 11.75 -5.89 -14.36
CA LEU A 39 11.53 -5.29 -15.67
C LEU A 39 10.93 -3.88 -15.56
N ILE A 40 9.94 -3.70 -14.67
CA ILE A 40 9.28 -2.40 -14.44
C ILE A 40 10.25 -1.39 -13.82
N LEU A 41 10.99 -1.80 -12.78
CA LEU A 41 11.91 -0.90 -12.06
C LEU A 41 13.17 -0.62 -12.90
N GLY A 42 13.56 -1.52 -13.79
CA GLY A 42 14.78 -1.41 -14.57
C GLY A 42 15.97 -1.99 -13.82
N LYS A 43 16.61 -2.98 -14.46
CA LYS A 43 17.72 -3.75 -13.91
C LYS A 43 18.91 -2.88 -13.49
N ASP A 44 19.31 -1.92 -14.31
CA ASP A 44 20.48 -1.07 -14.03
C ASP A 44 20.33 -0.30 -12.70
N TRP A 45 19.13 0.25 -12.44
CA TRP A 45 18.83 0.95 -11.20
C TRP A 45 18.84 0.02 -9.98
N LEU A 46 18.35 -1.21 -10.13
CA LEU A 46 18.39 -2.21 -9.06
C LEU A 46 19.82 -2.65 -8.76
N GLU A 47 20.66 -2.82 -9.79
CA GLU A 47 22.07 -3.15 -9.63
C GLU A 47 22.87 -2.04 -8.91
N GLU A 48 22.54 -0.77 -9.16
CA GLU A 48 23.11 0.36 -8.42
C GLU A 48 22.73 0.32 -6.93
N ASN A 49 21.44 0.09 -6.63
CA ASN A 49 20.99 -0.08 -5.25
C ASN A 49 21.67 -1.28 -4.57
N LEU A 50 21.85 -2.40 -5.28
CA LEU A 50 22.58 -3.57 -4.77
C LEU A 50 24.03 -3.25 -4.39
N LYS A 51 24.73 -2.43 -5.19
CA LYS A 51 26.09 -1.99 -4.87
C LYS A 51 26.10 -1.20 -3.57
N VAL A 52 25.19 -0.23 -3.42
CA VAL A 52 25.05 0.57 -2.18
C VAL A 52 24.75 -0.31 -0.97
N ILE A 53 23.85 -1.28 -1.11
CA ILE A 53 23.51 -2.24 -0.04
C ILE A 53 24.74 -3.06 0.37
N LYS A 54 25.56 -3.51 -0.59
CA LYS A 54 26.78 -4.31 -0.33
C LYS A 54 27.94 -3.46 0.22
N ASP A 55 28.13 -2.25 -0.31
CA ASP A 55 29.21 -1.34 0.07
C ASP A 55 28.98 -0.71 1.45
N GLY A 56 27.72 -0.37 1.77
CA GLY A 56 27.29 0.05 3.11
C GLY A 56 27.55 -1.00 4.20
N GLN A 57 27.97 -2.21 3.83
CA GLN A 57 28.37 -3.29 4.71
C GLN A 57 29.87 -3.59 4.73
N PHE A 58 30.73 -2.70 4.22
CA PHE A 58 32.19 -2.90 4.17
C PHE A 58 32.59 -4.25 3.53
N GLY A 59 31.82 -4.72 2.54
CA GLY A 59 32.09 -5.97 1.82
C GLY A 59 31.73 -7.26 2.58
N GLN A 60 30.98 -7.19 3.69
CA GLN A 60 30.56 -8.36 4.46
C GLN A 60 29.06 -8.69 4.29
N GLY A 61 28.66 -9.10 3.09
CA GLY A 61 27.27 -9.51 2.80
C GLY A 61 26.96 -10.95 3.22
N GLY A 62 25.85 -11.16 3.93
CA GLY A 62 25.34 -12.50 4.29
C GLY A 62 23.87 -12.48 4.75
N PHE A 63 23.18 -13.61 4.58
CA PHE A 63 21.78 -13.84 4.94
C PHE A 63 21.47 -13.51 6.42
N GLY A 64 20.30 -12.94 6.70
CA GLY A 64 19.76 -12.79 8.05
C GLY A 64 20.28 -11.59 8.88
N ARG A 65 20.96 -10.61 8.25
CA ARG A 65 21.44 -9.40 8.94
C ARG A 65 20.44 -8.24 8.85
N SER A 66 20.38 -7.43 9.91
CA SER A 66 19.56 -6.21 9.94
C SER A 66 20.25 -5.10 9.15
N ILE A 67 19.74 -4.79 7.96
CA ILE A 67 20.16 -3.65 7.13
C ILE A 67 19.23 -2.47 7.46
N ASP A 68 19.81 -1.30 7.73
CA ASP A 68 19.07 -0.04 7.81
C ASP A 68 18.97 0.58 6.41
N PHE A 69 17.97 0.17 5.64
CA PHE A 69 17.73 0.66 4.28
C PHE A 69 17.43 2.16 4.24
N SER A 70 16.80 2.69 5.30
CA SER A 70 16.49 4.12 5.39
C SER A 70 17.76 4.95 5.54
N ALA A 71 18.73 4.51 6.35
CA ALA A 71 20.02 5.18 6.50
C ALA A 71 20.84 5.18 5.20
N LEU A 72 20.68 4.15 4.38
CA LEU A 72 21.33 4.01 3.07
C LEU A 72 20.61 4.79 1.95
N GLY A 73 19.47 5.43 2.25
CA GLY A 73 18.67 6.13 1.23
C GLY A 73 18.10 5.18 0.17
N ILE A 74 17.89 3.90 0.52
CA ILE A 74 17.31 2.91 -0.39
C ILE A 74 15.80 3.06 -0.37
N ALA A 75 15.20 3.10 -1.57
CA ALA A 75 13.76 3.17 -1.71
C ALA A 75 13.06 1.92 -1.17
N TYR A 76 11.90 2.10 -0.54
CA TYR A 76 11.11 1.01 0.04
C TYR A 76 10.86 -0.12 -0.96
N ILE A 77 10.55 0.21 -2.23
CA ILE A 77 10.34 -0.80 -3.27
C ILE A 77 11.60 -1.63 -3.58
N ALA A 78 12.79 -1.02 -3.51
CA ALA A 78 14.05 -1.72 -3.72
C ALA A 78 14.39 -2.62 -2.54
N GLU A 79 14.07 -2.21 -1.31
CA GLU A 79 14.16 -3.08 -0.13
C GLU A 79 13.29 -4.32 -0.31
N LEU A 80 12.02 -4.15 -0.69
CA LEU A 80 11.08 -5.26 -0.90
C LEU A 80 11.55 -6.21 -1.99
N TRP A 81 12.02 -5.67 -3.12
CA TRP A 81 12.59 -6.48 -4.20
C TRP A 81 13.82 -7.26 -3.74
N TYR A 82 14.76 -6.61 -3.06
CA TYR A 82 15.99 -7.23 -2.58
C TYR A 82 15.70 -8.39 -1.62
N LYS A 83 14.89 -8.13 -0.59
CA LYS A 83 14.52 -9.16 0.39
C LYS A 83 13.64 -10.25 -0.22
N GLY A 84 12.75 -9.89 -1.14
CA GLY A 84 11.91 -10.86 -1.85
C GLY A 84 12.73 -11.81 -2.73
N ARG A 85 13.75 -11.31 -3.42
CA ARG A 85 14.72 -12.14 -4.17
C ARG A 85 15.52 -13.03 -3.24
N ASP A 86 15.99 -12.52 -2.10
CA ASP A 86 16.74 -13.29 -1.11
C ASP A 86 15.91 -14.47 -0.56
N GLU A 87 14.64 -14.22 -0.24
CA GLU A 87 13.69 -15.26 0.18
C GLU A 87 13.43 -16.28 -0.94
N ALA A 88 13.20 -15.83 -2.17
CA ALA A 88 12.94 -16.72 -3.32
C ALA A 88 14.14 -17.65 -3.62
N ILE A 89 15.36 -17.10 -3.64
CA ILE A 89 16.59 -17.87 -3.84
C ILE A 89 16.80 -18.88 -2.70
N SER A 90 16.53 -18.48 -1.46
CA SER A 90 16.66 -19.38 -0.30
C SER A 90 15.75 -20.60 -0.42
N ILE A 91 14.51 -20.40 -0.90
CA ILE A 91 13.54 -21.48 -1.15
C ILE A 91 14.02 -22.40 -2.26
N GLU A 92 14.56 -21.86 -3.35
CA GLU A 92 15.11 -22.65 -4.46
C GLU A 92 16.30 -23.49 -4.01
N ILE A 93 17.23 -22.93 -3.25
CA ILE A 93 18.40 -23.64 -2.71
C ILE A 93 17.97 -24.75 -1.74
N ALA A 94 16.97 -24.50 -0.91
CA ALA A 94 16.44 -25.48 0.04
C ALA A 94 15.66 -26.63 -0.63
N GLY A 95 15.41 -26.54 -1.94
CA GLY A 95 14.64 -27.54 -2.70
C GLY A 95 13.13 -27.46 -2.45
N GLY A 96 12.63 -26.33 -1.93
CA GLY A 96 11.22 -26.12 -1.61
C GLY A 96 11.01 -25.27 -0.36
N GLY A 97 9.77 -24.81 -0.16
CA GLY A 97 9.40 -23.93 0.95
C GLY A 97 8.24 -23.00 0.59
N LEU A 98 7.64 -22.37 1.61
CA LEU A 98 6.64 -21.34 1.39
C LEU A 98 7.32 -19.98 1.17
N PRO A 99 6.87 -19.17 0.19
CA PRO A 99 7.31 -17.80 0.03
C PRO A 99 7.22 -17.02 1.32
N GLY A 100 8.30 -16.28 1.64
CA GLY A 100 8.32 -15.38 2.78
C GLY A 100 7.49 -14.12 2.52
N ARG A 101 7.43 -13.26 3.54
CA ARG A 101 6.59 -12.06 3.52
C ARG A 101 7.05 -11.06 2.46
N TYR A 102 8.35 -10.93 2.23
CA TYR A 102 8.88 -9.93 1.31
C TYR A 102 8.64 -10.37 -0.13
N ALA A 103 8.82 -11.65 -0.43
CA ALA A 103 8.52 -12.22 -1.73
C ALA A 103 7.03 -12.07 -2.07
N LEU A 104 6.13 -12.34 -1.11
CA LEU A 104 4.68 -12.14 -1.28
C LEU A 104 4.31 -10.67 -1.48
N THR A 105 4.80 -9.76 -0.65
CA THR A 105 4.51 -8.33 -0.77
C THR A 105 5.05 -7.77 -2.09
N ALA A 106 6.28 -8.12 -2.48
CA ALA A 106 6.85 -7.69 -3.75
C ALA A 106 6.04 -8.21 -4.95
N ALA A 107 5.59 -9.47 -4.90
CA ALA A 107 4.75 -10.06 -5.93
C ALA A 107 3.37 -9.41 -6.03
N ALA A 108 2.78 -9.03 -4.89
CA ALA A 108 1.53 -8.29 -4.83
C ALA A 108 1.67 -6.93 -5.52
N ILE A 109 2.69 -6.16 -5.15
CA ILE A 109 2.98 -4.86 -5.75
C ILE A 109 3.26 -5.01 -7.25
N ALA A 110 4.09 -5.96 -7.67
CA ALA A 110 4.39 -6.20 -9.08
C ALA A 110 3.11 -6.41 -9.90
N SER A 111 2.18 -7.21 -9.36
CA SER A 111 0.90 -7.49 -10.00
C SER A 111 -0.01 -6.25 -10.11
N GLU A 112 0.17 -5.26 -9.24
CA GLU A 112 -0.55 -3.99 -9.28
C GLU A 112 0.09 -3.02 -10.26
N LEU A 113 1.43 -2.94 -10.26
CA LEU A 113 2.18 -2.13 -11.21
C LEU A 113 1.88 -2.56 -12.66
N GLU A 114 1.75 -3.86 -12.91
CA GLU A 114 1.35 -4.40 -14.22
C GLU A 114 -0.01 -3.87 -14.70
N VAL A 115 -0.94 -3.58 -13.79
CA VAL A 115 -2.26 -3.03 -14.12
C VAL A 115 -2.17 -1.54 -14.47
N VAL A 116 -1.33 -0.79 -13.75
CA VAL A 116 -1.30 0.68 -13.83
C VAL A 116 -0.19 1.24 -14.72
N LYS A 117 0.70 0.40 -15.27
CA LYS A 117 1.85 0.83 -16.09
C LYS A 117 1.46 1.58 -17.36
N ASP A 118 0.26 1.33 -17.88
CA ASP A 118 -0.27 1.98 -19.08
C ASP A 118 -1.16 3.20 -18.77
N CYS A 119 -1.33 3.54 -17.48
CA CYS A 119 -2.12 4.70 -17.08
C CYS A 119 -1.39 6.03 -17.35
N VAL A 120 -2.18 7.09 -17.56
CA VAL A 120 -1.66 8.43 -17.86
C VAL A 120 -0.85 8.96 -16.67
N GLY A 121 0.39 9.38 -16.92
CA GLY A 121 1.30 9.90 -15.89
C GLY A 121 2.16 8.86 -15.17
N TRP A 122 2.13 7.60 -15.62
CA TRP A 122 2.93 6.50 -15.08
C TRP A 122 4.42 6.83 -14.87
N GLN A 123 5.09 7.47 -15.84
CA GLN A 123 6.53 7.73 -15.76
C GLN A 123 6.92 8.63 -14.56
N ALA A 124 6.06 9.57 -14.19
CA ALA A 124 6.26 10.39 -13.00
C ALA A 124 6.13 9.54 -11.72
N LYS A 125 5.14 8.64 -11.68
CA LYS A 125 4.95 7.72 -10.56
C LYS A 125 6.05 6.68 -10.43
N LEU A 126 6.58 6.19 -11.55
CA LEU A 126 7.77 5.32 -11.52
C LEU A 126 8.99 6.05 -10.95
N SER A 127 9.13 7.35 -11.23
CA SER A 127 10.19 8.18 -10.64
C SER A 127 9.97 8.38 -9.12
N GLU A 128 8.74 8.71 -8.69
CA GLU A 128 8.38 8.81 -7.27
C GLU A 128 8.58 7.48 -6.52
N LEU A 129 8.29 6.35 -7.17
CA LEU A 129 8.44 5.00 -6.62
C LEU A 129 9.93 4.67 -6.35
N LYS A 130 10.84 5.19 -7.17
CA LYS A 130 12.29 5.05 -7.05
C LYS A 130 12.92 6.05 -6.07
N ASP A 131 12.19 7.08 -5.65
CA ASP A 131 12.64 8.05 -4.65
C ASP A 131 12.43 7.50 -3.24
N ALA A 132 13.50 7.42 -2.44
CA ALA A 132 13.43 6.86 -1.09
C ALA A 132 12.48 7.59 -0.15
N GLN A 133 12.25 8.89 -0.34
CA GLN A 133 11.34 9.67 0.50
C GLN A 133 9.87 9.40 0.17
N CYS A 134 9.58 9.05 -1.09
CA CYS A 134 8.23 8.96 -1.63
C CYS A 134 7.80 7.51 -1.96
N SER A 135 8.72 6.55 -1.96
CA SER A 135 8.49 5.17 -2.42
C SER A 135 7.32 4.48 -1.73
N LEU A 136 7.27 4.49 -0.39
CA LEU A 136 6.20 3.85 0.38
C LEU A 136 4.82 4.43 0.03
N LYS A 137 4.70 5.76 0.09
CA LYS A 137 3.47 6.48 -0.29
C LYS A 137 3.05 6.20 -1.73
N THR A 138 4.01 6.05 -2.64
CA THR A 138 3.76 5.76 -4.04
C THR A 138 3.29 4.32 -4.25
N VAL A 139 3.86 3.34 -3.55
CA VAL A 139 3.35 1.95 -3.53
C VAL A 139 1.87 1.93 -3.16
N HIS A 140 1.52 2.64 -2.09
CA HIS A 140 0.14 2.75 -1.60
C HIS A 140 -0.80 3.42 -2.60
N GLU A 141 -0.38 4.54 -3.19
CA GLU A 141 -1.14 5.22 -4.24
C GLU A 141 -1.40 4.31 -5.45
N LEU A 142 -0.37 3.59 -5.90
CA LEU A 142 -0.47 2.69 -7.07
C LEU A 142 -1.32 1.45 -6.78
N GLY A 143 -1.30 0.92 -5.56
CA GLY A 143 -2.17 -0.20 -5.16
C GLY A 143 -3.65 0.19 -5.19
N ILE A 144 -4.01 1.36 -4.65
CA ILE A 144 -5.39 1.86 -4.72
C ILE A 144 -5.80 2.16 -6.16
N ALA A 145 -4.91 2.77 -6.95
CA ALA A 145 -5.14 3.02 -8.37
C ALA A 145 -5.37 1.72 -9.16
N ALA A 146 -4.62 0.66 -8.88
CA ALA A 146 -4.80 -0.65 -9.51
C ALA A 146 -6.19 -1.23 -9.21
N GLY A 147 -6.70 -1.06 -8.00
CA GLY A 147 -8.07 -1.46 -7.65
C GLY A 147 -9.14 -0.74 -8.48
N TYR A 148 -8.99 0.58 -8.67
CA TYR A 148 -9.88 1.35 -9.55
C TYR A 148 -9.78 0.91 -11.02
N ALA A 149 -8.56 0.66 -11.52
CA ALA A 149 -8.33 0.20 -12.88
C ALA A 149 -8.92 -1.20 -13.14
N GLN A 150 -8.77 -2.14 -12.19
CA GLN A 150 -9.39 -3.46 -12.24
C GLN A 150 -10.93 -3.40 -12.22
N ALA A 151 -11.49 -2.40 -11.54
CA ALA A 151 -12.93 -2.11 -11.58
C ALA A 151 -13.39 -1.45 -12.90
N GLY A 152 -12.51 -1.33 -13.89
CA GLY A 152 -12.83 -0.79 -15.22
C GLY A 152 -12.83 0.73 -15.30
N GLN A 153 -12.28 1.43 -14.30
CA GLN A 153 -12.15 2.89 -14.34
C GLN A 153 -10.82 3.31 -14.97
N VAL A 154 -10.82 4.47 -15.62
CA VAL A 154 -9.59 5.07 -16.16
C VAL A 154 -8.90 5.86 -15.05
N VAL A 155 -7.61 5.59 -14.85
CA VAL A 155 -6.75 6.28 -13.87
C VAL A 155 -5.85 7.29 -14.57
N ASP A 156 -5.80 8.50 -14.02
CA ASP A 156 -4.96 9.61 -14.50
C ASP A 156 -4.17 10.26 -13.36
N PHE A 157 -2.85 10.12 -13.40
CA PHE A 157 -1.89 10.69 -12.44
C PHE A 157 -1.42 12.12 -12.84
N THR A 158 -1.83 12.63 -14.00
CA THR A 158 -1.42 13.96 -14.54
C THR A 158 -2.43 15.07 -14.32
N ARG A 159 -3.67 14.73 -13.94
CA ARG A 159 -4.71 15.68 -13.53
C ARG A 159 -4.78 15.99 -12.03
N PRO A 160 -3.69 16.11 -11.23
CA PRO A 160 -3.82 16.80 -9.97
C PRO A 160 -3.93 18.28 -10.29
N LEU A 161 -5.12 18.87 -10.17
CA LEU A 161 -5.37 20.33 -10.21
C LEU A 161 -4.56 21.12 -9.13
N VAL A 162 -3.60 20.47 -8.45
CA VAL A 162 -3.16 20.70 -7.07
C VAL A 162 -1.71 20.19 -6.88
N ARG A 163 -0.77 20.46 -7.80
CA ARG A 163 0.59 19.89 -7.70
C ARG A 163 1.48 20.54 -6.61
N ASP A 164 1.09 21.67 -6.03
CA ASP A 164 2.03 22.50 -5.25
C ASP A 164 1.72 22.65 -3.74
N TRP A 165 0.70 21.98 -3.17
CA TRP A 165 0.22 22.32 -1.81
C TRP A 165 0.55 21.32 -0.71
N LEU A 166 0.89 20.08 -1.06
CA LEU A 166 1.34 19.08 -0.09
C LEU A 166 2.85 18.88 -0.25
N PRO A 167 3.59 18.66 0.85
CA PRO A 167 4.96 18.19 0.74
C PRO A 167 5.02 16.99 -0.23
N PRO A 168 6.02 16.89 -1.11
CA PRO A 168 6.06 15.91 -2.20
C PRO A 168 5.79 14.45 -1.80
N CYS A 169 6.01 14.11 -0.52
CA CYS A 169 5.80 12.76 0.03
C CYS A 169 4.69 12.69 1.11
N ALA A 170 3.85 13.71 1.27
CA ALA A 170 2.79 13.74 2.27
C ALA A 170 1.52 13.00 1.84
N ALA A 171 1.19 13.00 0.55
CA ALA A 171 0.03 12.31 0.00
C ALA A 171 0.22 11.89 -1.46
N GLY A 172 -0.50 10.85 -1.87
CA GLY A 172 -0.77 10.49 -3.26
C GLY A 172 -2.07 11.08 -3.75
N LEU A 173 -2.14 11.38 -5.05
CA LEU A 173 -3.30 12.01 -5.66
C LEU A 173 -3.42 11.57 -7.11
N PHE A 174 -4.59 11.04 -7.45
CA PHE A 174 -4.95 10.72 -8.82
C PHE A 174 -6.45 10.92 -9.06
N MET A 175 -6.82 10.98 -10.33
CA MET A 175 -8.21 10.98 -10.76
C MET A 175 -8.57 9.58 -11.25
N SER A 176 -9.75 9.10 -10.87
CA SER A 176 -10.39 7.93 -11.45
C SER A 176 -11.68 8.36 -12.14
N HIS A 177 -11.91 7.89 -13.36
CA HIS A 177 -13.16 8.17 -14.06
C HIS A 177 -13.76 6.94 -14.78
N GLY A 178 -15.06 6.75 -14.57
CA GLY A 178 -15.90 5.82 -15.32
C GLY A 178 -16.73 6.55 -16.39
N GLN A 179 -17.81 5.94 -16.87
CA GLN A 179 -18.67 6.53 -17.90
C GLN A 179 -19.29 7.87 -17.46
N ASP A 180 -19.82 7.96 -16.24
CA ASP A 180 -20.48 9.17 -15.71
C ASP A 180 -19.99 9.61 -14.32
N LYS A 181 -18.86 9.08 -13.85
CA LYS A 181 -18.37 9.29 -12.48
C LYS A 181 -16.92 9.73 -12.50
N PHE A 182 -16.63 10.84 -11.82
CA PHE A 182 -15.28 11.33 -11.58
C PHE A 182 -15.01 11.31 -10.09
N THR A 183 -13.95 10.62 -9.69
CA THR A 183 -13.51 10.51 -8.30
C THR A 183 -12.09 11.03 -8.20
N MET A 184 -11.90 12.00 -7.33
CA MET A 184 -10.57 12.40 -6.91
C MET A 184 -10.16 11.54 -5.72
N VAL A 185 -9.03 10.85 -5.86
CA VAL A 185 -8.54 9.91 -4.85
C VAL A 185 -7.32 10.49 -4.17
N VAL A 186 -7.40 10.65 -2.85
CA VAL A 186 -6.31 11.14 -2.01
C VAL A 186 -5.82 9.97 -1.15
N CYS A 187 -4.54 9.62 -1.24
CA CYS A 187 -3.93 8.56 -0.43
C CYS A 187 -2.97 9.17 0.59
N VAL A 188 -3.11 8.86 1.88
CA VAL A 188 -2.26 9.40 2.95
C VAL A 188 -1.79 8.29 3.88
N GLU A 189 -0.57 8.43 4.42
CA GLU A 189 -0.06 7.56 5.49
C GLU A 189 -0.28 8.21 6.86
N ILE A 190 -0.82 7.44 7.81
CA ILE A 190 -1.09 7.92 9.17
C ILE A 190 0.17 8.42 9.88
N LYS A 191 1.33 7.79 9.66
CA LYS A 191 2.62 8.18 10.27
C LYS A 191 3.11 9.53 9.78
N THR A 192 2.87 9.85 8.52
CA THR A 192 3.20 11.16 7.94
C THR A 192 2.37 12.28 8.58
N LEU A 193 1.16 11.96 9.02
CA LEU A 193 0.31 12.84 9.82
C LEU A 193 0.77 12.93 11.28
N ALA A 194 1.39 11.89 11.83
CA ALA A 194 1.80 11.78 13.25
C ALA A 194 3.19 12.33 13.60
N LYS A 195 4.02 12.73 12.62
CA LYS A 195 5.43 13.19 12.79
C LYS A 195 5.63 14.50 13.61
N GLY A 196 4.65 14.95 14.41
CA GLY A 196 4.74 16.22 15.15
C GLY A 196 3.88 16.30 16.40
N GLU A 197 3.67 15.17 17.09
CA GLU A 197 2.76 14.93 18.23
C GLU A 197 1.52 14.11 17.82
N PRO A 198 1.16 13.03 18.56
CA PRO A 198 0.00 12.18 18.27
C PRO A 198 -1.36 12.91 18.32
N GLY A 199 -1.41 14.13 18.85
CA GLY A 199 -2.66 14.86 19.13
C GLY A 199 -3.28 15.62 17.96
N ASN A 200 -2.71 15.59 16.74
CA ASN A 200 -3.21 16.42 15.64
C ASN A 200 -3.24 15.76 14.25
N VAL A 201 -3.41 14.44 14.18
CA VAL A 201 -3.59 13.74 12.90
C VAL A 201 -4.86 14.23 12.19
N ALA A 202 -5.94 14.45 12.93
CA ALA A 202 -7.20 15.01 12.41
C ALA A 202 -7.03 16.38 11.77
N ALA A 203 -6.48 17.37 12.50
CA ALA A 203 -6.52 18.74 11.98
C ALA A 203 -5.48 18.96 10.89
N ARG A 204 -4.39 18.18 10.87
CA ARG A 204 -3.47 18.17 9.71
C ARG A 204 -4.14 17.59 8.46
N LEU A 205 -4.88 16.50 8.60
CA LEU A 205 -5.63 15.90 7.49
C LEU A 205 -6.81 16.78 7.07
N HIS A 206 -7.51 17.40 8.03
CA HIS A 206 -8.57 18.37 7.79
C HIS A 206 -8.05 19.59 7.05
N SER A 207 -6.96 20.20 7.52
CA SER A 207 -6.33 21.33 6.84
C SER A 207 -5.86 20.97 5.43
N ALA A 208 -5.28 19.78 5.23
CA ALA A 208 -4.89 19.29 3.91
C ALA A 208 -6.12 19.15 2.97
N LEU A 209 -7.22 18.60 3.47
CA LEU A 209 -8.45 18.45 2.68
C LEU A 209 -9.16 19.79 2.45
N GLU A 210 -9.21 20.69 3.43
CA GLU A 210 -9.77 22.03 3.27
C GLU A 210 -8.99 22.84 2.23
N GLN A 211 -7.65 22.83 2.29
CA GLN A 211 -6.81 23.48 1.29
C GLN A 211 -7.10 22.94 -0.11
N LEU A 212 -7.21 21.60 -0.22
CA LEU A 212 -7.51 20.93 -1.47
C LEU A 212 -8.92 21.30 -2.00
N LEU A 213 -9.95 21.29 -1.14
CA LEU A 213 -11.33 21.64 -1.50
C LEU A 213 -11.49 23.12 -1.87
N ASN A 214 -10.86 24.02 -1.10
CA ASN A 214 -10.91 25.46 -1.36
C ASN A 214 -10.29 25.80 -2.71
N ALA A 215 -9.21 25.14 -3.07
CA ALA A 215 -8.55 25.41 -4.32
C ALA A 215 -9.23 24.77 -5.55
N GLN A 216 -9.96 23.66 -5.38
CA GLN A 216 -10.98 23.27 -6.36
C GLN A 216 -12.06 24.34 -6.51
N GLY A 217 -12.47 24.98 -5.40
CA GLY A 217 -13.38 26.12 -5.38
C GLY A 217 -12.85 27.34 -6.16
N LEU A 218 -11.55 27.60 -6.12
CA LEU A 218 -10.90 28.67 -6.90
C LEU A 218 -10.87 28.35 -8.41
N ALA A 219 -10.68 27.09 -8.79
CA ALA A 219 -10.77 26.64 -10.19
C ALA A 219 -12.18 26.81 -10.80
N LYS A 220 -13.25 26.86 -9.99
CA LYS A 220 -14.64 27.11 -10.45
C LYS A 220 -14.85 28.48 -11.09
N SER A 221 -13.91 29.41 -10.93
CA SER A 221 -14.01 30.75 -11.52
C SER A 221 -13.61 30.82 -13.01
N GLY A 222 -13.19 29.70 -13.63
CA GLY A 222 -12.60 29.69 -14.98
C GLY A 222 -13.10 28.65 -15.99
N GLY A 223 -14.24 27.97 -15.76
CA GLY A 223 -14.82 26.98 -16.70
C GLY A 223 -15.50 25.81 -15.99
N ASP A 224 -16.15 24.91 -16.74
CA ASP A 224 -16.96 23.78 -16.24
C ASP A 224 -16.17 22.84 -15.31
N VAL A 225 -16.17 23.13 -14.01
CA VAL A 225 -15.53 22.30 -12.98
C VAL A 225 -16.53 21.28 -12.47
N ILE A 226 -16.30 20.02 -12.81
CA ILE A 226 -17.01 18.86 -12.25
C ILE A 226 -16.78 18.84 -10.73
N GLN A 227 -17.85 19.01 -9.96
CA GLN A 227 -17.82 18.95 -8.50
C GLN A 227 -17.52 17.50 -8.05
N CYS A 228 -16.24 17.14 -7.93
CA CYS A 228 -15.80 15.83 -7.48
C CYS A 228 -15.66 15.81 -5.96
N GLN A 229 -16.50 15.05 -5.25
CA GLN A 229 -16.27 14.78 -3.83
C GLN A 229 -14.99 13.92 -3.68
N PRO A 230 -14.01 14.30 -2.83
CA PRO A 230 -12.83 13.49 -2.59
C PRO A 230 -13.18 12.15 -1.94
N THR A 231 -12.46 11.12 -2.37
CA THR A 231 -12.34 9.85 -1.64
C THR A 231 -10.94 9.77 -1.03
N VAL A 232 -10.87 9.65 0.29
CA VAL A 232 -9.63 9.70 1.07
C VAL A 232 -9.33 8.31 1.59
N TYR A 233 -8.17 7.79 1.22
CA TYR A 233 -7.64 6.51 1.67
C TYR A 233 -6.52 6.75 2.68
N ILE A 234 -6.70 6.28 3.90
CA ILE A 234 -5.76 6.42 5.00
C ILE A 234 -5.10 5.08 5.25
N TYR A 235 -3.82 4.99 4.91
CA TYR A 235 -3.00 3.84 5.23
C TYR A 235 -2.52 3.89 6.68
N VAL A 236 -2.82 2.85 7.46
CA VAL A 236 -2.52 2.81 8.90
C VAL A 236 -1.33 1.93 9.29
N GLY A 237 -0.65 1.33 8.31
CA GLY A 237 0.55 0.52 8.52
C GLY A 237 0.39 -0.94 8.11
N ASP A 238 1.52 -1.65 8.13
CA ASP A 238 1.60 -3.08 7.82
C ASP A 238 1.30 -3.92 9.06
N ILE A 239 0.59 -5.04 8.89
CA ILE A 239 0.19 -5.89 10.01
C ILE A 239 0.66 -7.34 9.83
N ILE A 240 1.02 -7.97 10.95
CA ILE A 240 1.09 -9.41 11.14
C ILE A 240 0.02 -9.76 12.17
N GLY A 241 -1.07 -10.41 11.75
CA GLY A 241 -2.07 -11.03 12.65
C GLY A 241 -3.24 -10.16 13.13
N GLU A 242 -3.07 -8.88 13.46
CA GLU A 242 -4.12 -8.05 14.09
C GLU A 242 -4.87 -7.10 13.12
N THR A 243 -5.17 -7.58 11.92
CA THR A 243 -5.66 -6.74 10.82
C THR A 243 -6.95 -6.00 11.15
N GLU A 244 -7.93 -6.72 11.70
CA GLU A 244 -9.24 -6.16 12.05
C GLU A 244 -9.18 -5.19 13.22
N ALA A 245 -8.34 -5.45 14.23
CA ALA A 245 -8.24 -4.58 15.39
C ALA A 245 -7.68 -3.20 15.02
N LEU A 246 -6.64 -3.14 14.16
CA LEU A 246 -6.08 -1.88 13.70
C LEU A 246 -7.07 -1.09 12.85
N LEU A 247 -7.77 -1.78 11.93
CA LEU A 247 -8.80 -1.15 11.10
C LEU A 247 -9.97 -0.64 11.94
N GLN A 248 -10.44 -1.43 12.90
CA GLN A 248 -11.52 -1.05 13.80
C GLN A 248 -11.14 0.14 14.66
N TYR A 249 -9.91 0.17 15.20
CA TYR A 249 -9.41 1.29 15.98
C TYR A 249 -9.42 2.59 15.18
N TRP A 250 -8.79 2.59 14.01
CA TRP A 250 -8.65 3.80 13.20
C TRP A 250 -9.93 4.24 12.50
N SER A 251 -10.76 3.29 12.04
CA SER A 251 -12.07 3.60 11.46
C SER A 251 -13.03 4.21 12.49
N ASN A 252 -12.85 3.86 13.77
CA ASN A 252 -13.64 4.41 14.87
C ASN A 252 -13.00 5.60 15.56
N HIS A 253 -11.79 6.00 15.16
CA HIS A 253 -11.05 7.06 15.81
C HIS A 253 -11.83 8.38 15.72
N PRO A 254 -12.05 9.10 16.83
CA PRO A 254 -12.88 10.32 16.87
C PRO A 254 -12.47 11.35 15.82
N ASP A 255 -11.17 11.57 15.68
CA ASP A 255 -10.55 12.48 14.70
C ASP A 255 -10.87 12.13 13.25
N ILE A 256 -10.82 10.85 12.89
CA ILE A 256 -11.07 10.39 11.53
C ILE A 256 -12.56 10.45 11.22
N LYS A 257 -13.43 10.15 12.19
CA LYS A 257 -14.88 10.35 12.08
C LYS A 257 -15.24 11.83 11.96
N GLN A 258 -14.57 12.69 12.72
CA GLN A 258 -14.75 14.13 12.67
C GLN A 258 -14.38 14.68 11.28
N LEU A 259 -13.24 14.27 10.75
CA LEU A 259 -12.81 14.59 9.39
C LEU A 259 -13.87 14.24 8.33
N ALA A 260 -14.41 13.01 8.38
CA ALA A 260 -15.43 12.56 7.43
C ALA A 260 -16.71 13.41 7.51
N ARG A 261 -17.08 13.86 8.72
CA ARG A 261 -18.23 14.74 8.93
C ARG A 261 -17.98 16.16 8.40
N ASP A 262 -16.82 16.73 8.67
CA ASP A 262 -16.56 18.15 8.39
C ASP A 262 -16.26 18.42 6.91
N THR A 263 -15.70 17.45 6.20
CA THR A 263 -15.28 17.62 4.80
C THR A 263 -16.27 17.07 3.78
N ALA A 264 -17.30 16.34 4.24
CA ALA A 264 -18.20 15.53 3.41
C ALA A 264 -17.46 14.56 2.45
N ALA A 265 -16.17 14.30 2.70
CA ALA A 265 -15.36 13.36 1.94
C ALA A 265 -15.75 11.93 2.29
N THR A 266 -15.61 11.01 1.32
CA THR A 266 -15.66 9.60 1.66
C THR A 266 -14.31 9.19 2.23
N VAL A 267 -14.27 8.72 3.48
CA VAL A 267 -13.02 8.33 4.14
C VAL A 267 -12.98 6.82 4.35
N LEU A 268 -11.91 6.21 3.85
CA LEU A 268 -11.57 4.81 4.01
C LEU A 268 -10.26 4.72 4.80
N VAL A 269 -10.22 3.77 5.72
CA VAL A 269 -9.00 3.35 6.39
C VAL A 269 -8.62 1.99 5.82
N TYR A 270 -7.36 1.79 5.49
CA TYR A 270 -6.90 0.50 4.99
C TYR A 270 -5.50 0.14 5.49
N THR A 271 -5.20 -1.14 5.41
CA THR A 271 -3.95 -1.75 5.85
C THR A 271 -3.54 -2.84 4.87
N THR A 272 -2.25 -3.14 4.86
CA THR A 272 -1.63 -4.23 4.12
C THR A 272 -0.88 -5.14 5.09
N GLY A 273 -0.56 -6.35 4.68
CA GLY A 273 0.19 -7.23 5.56
C GLY A 273 0.30 -8.65 5.05
N THR A 274 0.84 -9.50 5.91
CA THR A 274 0.91 -10.93 5.64
C THR A 274 0.30 -11.69 6.80
N ILE A 275 -0.56 -12.65 6.50
CA ILE A 275 -1.17 -13.53 7.48
C ILE A 275 -0.79 -14.98 7.18
N LEU A 276 -0.75 -15.80 8.22
CA LEU A 276 -0.66 -17.24 8.06
C LEU A 276 -2.07 -17.81 7.95
N THR A 277 -2.43 -18.32 6.78
CA THR A 277 -3.63 -19.13 6.60
C THR A 277 -3.36 -20.56 7.09
N LYS A 278 -4.37 -21.42 7.07
CA LYS A 278 -4.24 -22.83 7.48
C LYS A 278 -3.14 -23.59 6.72
N TYR A 279 -2.79 -23.17 5.50
CA TYR A 279 -1.90 -23.92 4.62
C TYR A 279 -0.70 -23.11 4.11
N GLU A 280 -0.77 -21.78 4.12
CA GLU A 280 0.27 -20.93 3.52
C GLU A 280 0.25 -19.49 4.03
N LEU A 281 1.34 -18.77 3.81
CA LEU A 281 1.37 -17.31 3.98
C LEU A 281 0.61 -16.65 2.82
N ALA A 282 -0.22 -15.67 3.16
CA ALA A 282 -0.97 -14.87 2.20
C ALA A 282 -0.68 -13.40 2.43
N TYR A 283 -0.57 -12.63 1.34
CA TYR A 283 -0.63 -11.17 1.40
C TYR A 283 -2.10 -10.76 1.51
N VAL A 284 -2.38 -9.82 2.40
CA VAL A 284 -3.74 -9.30 2.60
C VAL A 284 -3.74 -7.79 2.48
N ARG A 285 -4.80 -7.29 1.85
CA ARG A 285 -5.17 -5.89 1.89
C ARG A 285 -6.62 -5.79 2.35
N ARG A 286 -6.84 -4.96 3.36
CA ARG A 286 -8.15 -4.80 3.99
C ARG A 286 -8.44 -3.33 4.21
N GLY A 287 -9.67 -2.93 3.89
CA GLY A 287 -10.17 -1.58 4.02
C GLY A 287 -11.51 -1.55 4.73
N SER A 288 -11.77 -0.45 5.42
CA SER A 288 -13.00 -0.20 6.15
C SER A 288 -13.43 1.26 5.97
N LEU A 289 -14.74 1.46 5.78
CA LEU A 289 -15.34 2.78 5.73
C LEU A 289 -15.49 3.36 7.15
N VAL A 290 -15.07 4.61 7.34
CA VAL A 290 -15.16 5.31 8.64
C VAL A 290 -16.60 5.60 9.06
N ALA A 291 -17.46 5.82 8.07
CA ALA A 291 -18.90 5.93 8.24
C ALA A 291 -19.55 5.10 7.14
N TYR A 292 -20.13 3.96 7.53
CA TYR A 292 -20.87 3.12 6.58
C TYR A 292 -22.04 3.92 6.01
N ASN A 293 -22.05 4.06 4.69
CA ASN A 293 -23.18 4.62 3.97
C ASN A 293 -23.40 3.73 2.75
N GLN A 294 -24.51 2.99 2.74
CA GLN A 294 -24.88 2.06 1.68
C GLN A 294 -24.81 2.72 0.29
N ALA A 295 -25.17 4.00 0.18
CA ALA A 295 -25.13 4.77 -1.07
C ALA A 295 -23.71 5.01 -1.60
N LEU A 296 -22.65 4.74 -0.82
CA LEU A 296 -21.26 4.84 -1.26
C LEU A 296 -20.78 3.60 -2.04
N GLN A 297 -21.36 2.41 -1.79
CA GLN A 297 -21.06 1.23 -2.62
C GLN A 297 -21.52 1.45 -4.07
N ASP A 298 -22.68 2.07 -4.26
CA ASP A 298 -23.22 2.41 -5.58
C ASP A 298 -22.41 3.50 -6.32
N LYS A 299 -21.51 4.22 -5.63
CA LYS A 299 -20.66 5.26 -6.23
C LYS A 299 -19.42 4.71 -6.94
N GLY A 300 -19.19 3.40 -6.94
CA GLY A 300 -18.01 2.80 -7.59
C GLY A 300 -16.71 3.14 -6.85
N ILE A 301 -16.79 3.27 -5.52
CA ILE A 301 -15.62 3.41 -4.66
C ILE A 301 -14.98 2.04 -4.49
N TYR A 302 -13.67 1.97 -4.72
CA TYR A 302 -12.90 0.76 -4.45
C TYR A 302 -12.69 0.59 -2.95
N ILE A 303 -13.16 -0.53 -2.39
CA ILE A 303 -12.90 -0.89 -0.99
C ILE A 303 -11.91 -2.05 -1.03
N PRO A 304 -10.68 -1.88 -0.51
CA PRO A 304 -9.72 -2.96 -0.50
C PRO A 304 -10.22 -4.15 0.32
N ASP A 305 -10.34 -5.31 -0.32
CA ASP A 305 -10.70 -6.56 0.35
C ASP A 305 -10.12 -7.75 -0.43
N GLU A 306 -8.80 -7.88 -0.39
CA GLU A 306 -8.07 -8.79 -1.27
C GLU A 306 -7.18 -9.74 -0.46
N ILE A 307 -7.15 -11.00 -0.89
CA ILE A 307 -6.17 -11.99 -0.42
C ILE A 307 -5.39 -12.49 -1.63
N MET A 308 -4.07 -12.42 -1.53
CA MET A 308 -3.16 -12.96 -2.53
C MET A 308 -2.38 -14.14 -1.96
N THR A 309 -2.49 -15.29 -2.60
CA THR A 309 -1.80 -16.53 -2.21
C THR A 309 -0.79 -16.94 -3.28
N PRO A 310 0.31 -17.58 -2.89
CA PRO A 310 1.29 -18.05 -3.85
C PRO A 310 0.74 -19.21 -4.68
N CYS A 311 1.12 -19.27 -5.96
CA CYS A 311 0.86 -20.44 -6.79
C CYS A 311 1.66 -21.62 -6.25
N GLN A 312 0.98 -22.63 -5.71
CA GLN A 312 1.62 -23.89 -5.35
C GLN A 312 2.00 -24.62 -6.64
N LYS A 313 3.28 -24.57 -7.02
CA LYS A 313 3.81 -25.59 -7.95
C LYS A 313 3.72 -26.93 -7.24
N ARG A 314 2.76 -27.75 -7.66
CA ARG A 314 2.71 -29.19 -7.36
C ARG A 314 3.76 -29.93 -8.19
#